data_AF-A0A2N1RFK5-F1
#
_entry.id   AF-A0A2N1RFK5-F1
#
_cell.length_a   1.000
_cell.length_b   1.000
_cell.length_c   1.000
_cell.angle_alpha   90.00
_cell.angle_beta   90.00
_cell.angle_gamma   90.00
#
_symmetry.space_group_name_H-M   'P 1'
#
loop_
_entity.id
_entity.type
_entity.pdbx_description
1 polymer ?
#
loop_
_entity_poly.entity_id
_entity_poly.type
_entity_poly.pdbx_seq_one_letter_code
_entity_poly.pdbx_strand_id
1 'polypeptide(L)'
;MIADLFGGASVDAFIADAKAATYAEWEALVKALDAYIKRNVQATVKLNGKAYVLATAKTGLAKNLNGVFAVMGAEKWTYGDHFINVAVNAVFANPNAAANATDADVEQLRGAFLAYAKALDLKTSYLAGLRGAATRGQDFVSSANFGYDQAVQIFADNKAVFFKQGNWAYGNIAGVNAAQAERLEFLPVKMPFESADIKVAGLTVAKLNSSIPVFVPNYYAINSQVPAAEQKLAMDFLVWLNTSATGKKYIVEEFNFIPYNADPATTTLPNSLGNSILDYIKAGTIIAAPYHGAPATWSGDVVGLRLMEQYLTKSNWTAQDYKDIVDYAVQNWQNLN
;
A
#
# COMPACT_ATOMS: atom_id res chain seq x y z
N MET A 1 4.12 13.80 -13.74
CA MET A 1 2.74 13.49 -13.34
C MET A 1 2.15 14.59 -12.46
N ILE A 2 2.50 14.70 -11.16
CA ILE A 2 1.91 15.75 -10.29
C ILE A 2 2.15 17.16 -10.84
N ALA A 3 3.36 17.45 -11.34
CA ALA A 3 3.66 18.73 -12.01
C ALA A 3 2.77 19.01 -13.22
N ASP A 4 2.44 17.98 -14.02
CA ASP A 4 1.56 18.11 -15.19
C ASP A 4 0.10 18.32 -14.78
N LEU A 5 -0.30 17.77 -13.61
CA LEU A 5 -1.66 17.85 -13.10
C LEU A 5 -1.92 19.15 -12.33
N PHE A 6 -0.96 19.67 -11.56
CA PHE A 6 -1.17 20.75 -10.58
C PHE A 6 -0.13 21.89 -10.68
N GLY A 7 0.77 21.85 -11.67
CA GLY A 7 1.86 22.80 -11.85
C GLY A 7 3.13 22.43 -11.08
N GLY A 8 4.30 22.68 -11.69
CA GLY A 8 5.60 22.29 -11.14
C GLY A 8 5.92 22.91 -9.78
N ALA A 9 5.50 24.15 -9.53
CA ALA A 9 5.72 24.83 -8.25
C ALA A 9 4.89 24.25 -7.09
N SER A 10 3.89 23.41 -7.39
CA SER A 10 2.98 22.85 -6.40
C SER A 10 3.38 21.46 -5.90
N VAL A 11 4.40 20.81 -6.49
CA VAL A 11 4.66 19.38 -6.30
C VAL A 11 4.94 19.03 -4.84
N ASP A 12 5.91 19.69 -4.21
CA ASP A 12 6.32 19.35 -2.84
C ASP A 12 5.18 19.61 -1.84
N ALA A 13 4.49 20.74 -2.00
CA ALA A 13 3.35 21.06 -1.15
C ALA A 13 2.19 20.09 -1.36
N PHE A 14 1.90 19.70 -2.60
CA PHE A 14 0.88 18.70 -2.91
C PHE A 14 1.20 17.38 -2.23
N ILE A 15 2.45 16.91 -2.30
CA ILE A 15 2.86 15.66 -1.68
C ILE A 15 2.69 15.75 -0.16
N ALA A 16 3.20 16.81 0.48
CA ALA A 16 3.06 17.01 1.92
C ALA A 16 1.59 17.03 2.37
N ASP A 17 0.74 17.78 1.66
CA ASP A 17 -0.67 17.88 2.00
C ASP A 17 -1.45 16.60 1.68
N ALA A 18 -1.08 15.86 0.62
CA ALA A 18 -1.66 14.54 0.33
C ALA A 18 -1.34 13.52 1.44
N LYS A 19 -0.13 13.58 2.03
CA LYS A 19 0.24 12.76 3.19
C LYS A 19 -0.62 13.08 4.41
N ALA A 20 -0.99 14.34 4.62
CA ALA A 20 -1.84 14.78 5.73
C ALA A 20 -3.36 14.76 5.45
N ALA A 21 -3.78 14.64 4.19
CA ALA A 21 -5.18 14.77 3.78
C ALA A 21 -6.11 13.77 4.48
N THR A 22 -7.33 14.22 4.75
CA THR A 22 -8.42 13.36 5.24
C THR A 22 -8.89 12.39 4.16
N TYR A 23 -9.66 11.36 4.54
CA TYR A 23 -10.28 10.47 3.55
C TYR A 23 -11.23 11.22 2.61
N ALA A 24 -12.02 12.18 3.11
CA ALA A 24 -12.96 12.92 2.27
C ALA A 24 -12.24 13.76 1.20
N GLU A 25 -11.13 14.40 1.57
CA GLU A 25 -10.25 15.12 0.64
C GLU A 25 -9.61 14.17 -0.39
N TRP A 26 -9.12 13.01 0.06
CA TRP A 26 -8.58 11.98 -0.82
C TRP A 26 -9.61 11.44 -1.81
N GLU A 27 -10.82 11.14 -1.34
CA GLU A 27 -11.92 10.70 -2.20
C GLU A 27 -12.28 11.76 -3.23
N ALA A 28 -12.34 13.03 -2.83
CA ALA A 28 -12.58 14.15 -3.74
C ALA A 28 -11.47 14.26 -4.79
N LEU A 29 -10.20 14.10 -4.40
CA LEU A 29 -9.06 14.06 -5.32
C LEU A 29 -9.21 12.92 -6.34
N VAL A 30 -9.50 11.70 -5.89
CA VAL A 30 -9.68 10.54 -6.77
C VAL A 30 -10.79 10.78 -7.80
N LYS A 31 -11.95 11.27 -7.35
CA LYS A 31 -13.09 11.56 -8.23
C LYS A 31 -12.79 12.69 -9.22
N ALA A 32 -12.08 13.73 -8.78
CA ALA A 32 -11.65 14.82 -9.64
C ALA A 32 -10.64 14.35 -10.71
N LEU A 33 -9.66 13.52 -10.32
CA LEU A 33 -8.71 12.93 -11.25
C LEU A 33 -9.41 12.05 -12.28
N ASP A 34 -10.37 11.21 -11.88
CA ASP A 34 -11.14 10.39 -12.83
C ASP A 34 -11.91 11.26 -13.84
N ALA A 35 -12.60 12.31 -13.37
CA ALA A 35 -13.32 13.22 -14.23
C ALA A 35 -12.38 13.95 -15.21
N TYR A 36 -11.21 14.37 -14.75
CA TYR A 36 -10.17 14.97 -15.59
C TYR A 36 -9.60 13.99 -16.62
N ILE A 37 -9.29 12.76 -16.22
CA ILE A 37 -8.75 11.72 -17.09
C ILE A 37 -9.74 11.40 -18.21
N LYS A 38 -11.02 11.18 -17.88
CA LYS A 38 -12.06 10.80 -18.85
C LYS A 38 -12.56 11.95 -19.71
N ARG A 39 -12.63 13.17 -19.16
CA ARG A 39 -13.39 14.28 -19.78
C ARG A 39 -12.66 15.62 -19.82
N ASN A 40 -11.39 15.69 -19.39
CA ASN A 40 -10.63 16.95 -19.25
C ASN A 40 -11.36 18.01 -18.39
N VAL A 41 -12.15 17.57 -17.40
CA VAL A 41 -12.83 18.49 -16.48
C VAL A 41 -11.79 19.05 -15.50
N GLN A 42 -11.52 20.35 -15.60
CA GLN A 42 -10.76 21.05 -14.57
C GLN A 42 -11.58 21.06 -13.26
N ALA A 43 -10.90 20.78 -12.14
CA ALA A 43 -11.48 20.84 -10.82
C ALA A 43 -10.48 21.45 -9.84
N THR A 44 -11.03 22.03 -8.76
CA THR A 44 -10.24 22.41 -7.58
C THR A 44 -10.51 21.39 -6.49
N VAL A 45 -9.45 20.82 -5.93
CA VAL A 45 -9.51 19.86 -4.82
C VAL A 45 -8.83 20.46 -3.60
N LYS A 46 -9.19 20.00 -2.41
CA LYS A 46 -8.49 20.36 -1.17
C LYS A 46 -7.73 19.17 -0.65
N LEU A 47 -6.50 19.42 -0.18
CA LEU A 47 -5.68 18.45 0.54
C LEU A 47 -5.16 19.17 1.78
N ASN A 48 -5.43 18.63 2.97
CA ASN A 48 -5.04 19.26 4.23
C ASN A 48 -5.52 20.73 4.31
N GLY A 49 -6.74 20.98 3.82
CA GLY A 49 -7.35 22.31 3.73
C GLY A 49 -6.86 23.22 2.60
N LYS A 50 -5.71 22.93 1.97
CA LYS A 50 -5.13 23.74 0.89
C LYS A 50 -5.70 23.36 -0.48
N ALA A 51 -6.05 24.38 -1.27
CA ALA A 51 -6.61 24.19 -2.60
C ALA A 51 -5.55 23.93 -3.68
N TYR A 52 -5.82 22.95 -4.54
CA TYR A 52 -5.02 22.60 -5.71
C TYR A 52 -5.93 22.57 -6.94
N VAL A 53 -5.52 23.26 -8.00
CA VAL A 53 -6.30 23.36 -9.24
C VAL A 53 -5.69 22.44 -10.29
N LEU A 54 -6.50 21.54 -10.85
CA LEU A 54 -6.07 20.70 -11.97
C LEU A 54 -5.78 21.56 -13.20
N ALA A 55 -4.79 21.15 -13.99
CA ALA A 55 -4.51 21.74 -15.29
C ALA A 55 -5.77 21.72 -16.19
N THR A 56 -5.86 22.67 -17.12
CA THR A 56 -7.01 22.76 -18.04
C THR A 56 -7.00 21.70 -19.14
N ALA A 57 -5.85 21.09 -19.41
CA ALA A 57 -5.67 20.06 -20.42
C ALA A 57 -4.58 19.06 -20.01
N LYS A 58 -4.64 17.84 -20.54
CA LYS A 58 -3.60 16.81 -20.34
C LYS A 58 -2.33 17.19 -21.10
N THR A 59 -1.26 17.48 -20.36
CA THR A 59 0.08 17.77 -20.89
C THR A 59 1.11 16.79 -20.35
N GLY A 60 2.31 16.76 -20.94
CA GLY A 60 3.41 15.91 -20.45
C GLY A 60 3.00 14.46 -20.25
N LEU A 61 3.32 13.91 -19.07
CA LEU A 61 3.00 12.51 -18.72
C LEU A 61 1.49 12.28 -18.55
N ALA A 62 0.72 13.32 -18.20
CA ALA A 62 -0.72 13.19 -17.99
C ALA A 62 -1.46 12.79 -19.28
N LYS A 63 -0.88 12.99 -20.47
CA LYS A 63 -1.45 12.54 -21.75
C LYS A 63 -1.67 11.03 -21.83
N ASN A 64 -0.89 10.25 -21.08
CA ASN A 64 -0.96 8.79 -21.09
C ASN A 64 -1.99 8.23 -20.10
N LEU A 65 -2.53 9.06 -19.21
CA LEU A 65 -3.45 8.60 -18.18
C LEU A 65 -4.73 8.01 -18.79
N ASN A 66 -5.09 6.81 -18.32
CA ASN A 66 -6.35 6.17 -18.63
C ASN A 66 -7.10 5.66 -17.38
N GLY A 67 -6.53 5.85 -16.19
CA GLY A 67 -7.21 5.63 -14.91
C GLY A 67 -6.44 6.24 -13.75
N VAL A 68 -7.03 6.21 -12.55
CA VAL A 68 -6.41 6.81 -11.35
C VAL A 68 -5.42 5.83 -10.73
N PHE A 69 -5.77 4.54 -10.66
CA PHE A 69 -4.98 3.51 -9.97
C PHE A 69 -4.51 2.40 -10.91
N ALA A 70 -3.22 2.05 -10.82
CA ALA A 70 -2.73 0.74 -11.23
C ALA A 70 -3.01 -0.27 -10.10
N VAL A 71 -3.76 -1.33 -10.39
CA VAL A 71 -4.16 -2.32 -9.39
C VAL A 71 -3.98 -3.73 -9.92
N MET A 72 -3.49 -4.62 -9.06
CA MET A 72 -3.30 -6.03 -9.35
C MET A 72 -4.50 -6.83 -8.84
N GLY A 73 -5.53 -7.01 -9.66
CA GLY A 73 -6.73 -7.74 -9.23
C GLY A 73 -6.48 -9.24 -9.02
N ALA A 74 -5.52 -9.82 -9.74
CA ALA A 74 -5.13 -11.23 -9.64
C ALA A 74 -4.27 -11.56 -8.39
N GLU A 75 -3.79 -10.54 -7.68
CA GLU A 75 -2.81 -10.68 -6.59
C GLU A 75 -3.49 -10.53 -5.23
N LYS A 76 -4.04 -11.64 -4.70
CA LYS A 76 -4.83 -11.69 -3.45
C LYS A 76 -4.16 -10.96 -2.28
N TRP A 77 -2.86 -11.16 -2.11
CA TRP A 77 -2.05 -10.55 -1.04
C TRP A 77 -2.11 -9.02 -1.04
N THR A 78 -2.37 -8.39 -2.18
CA THR A 78 -2.34 -6.92 -2.27
C THR A 78 -3.48 -6.25 -1.51
N TYR A 79 -4.64 -6.92 -1.41
CA TYR A 79 -5.82 -6.47 -0.69
C TYR A 79 -6.15 -7.32 0.54
N GLY A 80 -5.99 -8.64 0.45
CA GLY A 80 -6.21 -9.59 1.55
C GLY A 80 -5.18 -9.54 2.66
N ASP A 81 -3.94 -9.09 2.38
CA ASP A 81 -2.89 -8.98 3.38
C ASP A 81 -2.54 -7.51 3.65
N HIS A 82 -1.92 -6.85 2.66
CA HIS A 82 -1.29 -5.56 2.90
C HIS A 82 -2.28 -4.38 2.96
N PHE A 83 -3.42 -4.43 2.25
CA PHE A 83 -4.41 -3.34 2.31
C PHE A 83 -5.28 -3.48 3.57
N ILE A 84 -5.74 -4.69 3.89
CA ILE A 84 -6.52 -4.93 5.11
C ILE A 84 -5.70 -4.66 6.37
N ASN A 85 -4.38 -4.86 6.34
CA ASN A 85 -3.49 -4.56 7.46
C ASN A 85 -3.66 -3.13 8.02
N VAL A 86 -3.96 -2.14 7.18
CA VAL A 86 -4.20 -0.76 7.64
C VAL A 86 -5.41 -0.69 8.58
N ALA A 87 -6.47 -1.46 8.30
CA ALA A 87 -7.63 -1.58 9.18
C ALA A 87 -7.34 -2.43 10.42
N VAL A 88 -6.54 -3.50 10.29
CA VAL A 88 -6.16 -4.34 11.44
C VAL A 88 -5.39 -3.52 12.50
N ASN A 89 -4.57 -2.56 12.08
CA ASN A 89 -3.87 -1.63 12.98
C ASN A 89 -4.79 -0.72 13.82
N ALA A 90 -6.07 -0.58 13.47
CA ALA A 90 -7.01 0.17 14.28
C ALA A 90 -7.28 -0.52 15.63
N VAL A 91 -7.19 -1.85 15.67
CA VAL A 91 -7.48 -2.66 16.87
C VAL A 91 -6.23 -3.31 17.46
N PHE A 92 -5.31 -3.79 16.62
CA PHE A 92 -4.11 -4.51 17.08
C PHE A 92 -2.83 -3.73 16.79
N ALA A 93 -2.05 -3.47 17.84
CA ALA A 93 -0.83 -2.68 17.73
C ALA A 93 0.34 -3.41 17.05
N ASN A 94 0.34 -4.75 17.04
CA ASN A 94 1.44 -5.59 16.54
C ASN A 94 0.96 -7.04 16.29
N PRO A 95 1.78 -7.89 15.63
CA PRO A 95 1.43 -9.30 15.39
C PRO A 95 1.07 -10.10 16.64
N ASN A 96 1.78 -9.90 17.76
CA ASN A 96 1.49 -10.64 18.99
C ASN A 96 0.12 -10.28 19.58
N ALA A 97 -0.31 -9.02 19.47
CA ALA A 97 -1.65 -8.62 19.90
C ALA A 97 -2.73 -9.28 19.05
N ALA A 98 -2.52 -9.39 17.74
CA ALA A 98 -3.44 -10.09 16.84
C ALA A 98 -3.46 -11.61 17.09
N ALA A 99 -2.30 -12.23 17.32
CA ALA A 99 -2.17 -13.67 17.57
C ALA A 99 -2.80 -14.13 18.90
N ASN A 100 -2.92 -13.22 19.87
CA ASN A 100 -3.56 -13.50 21.16
C ASN A 100 -4.98 -12.90 21.23
N ALA A 101 -5.55 -12.46 20.10
CA ALA A 101 -6.86 -11.84 20.08
C ALA A 101 -7.95 -12.82 20.50
N THR A 102 -8.86 -12.38 21.38
CA THR A 102 -10.11 -13.09 21.66
C THR A 102 -11.15 -12.77 20.59
N ASP A 103 -12.23 -13.57 20.51
CA ASP A 103 -13.36 -13.27 19.62
C ASP A 103 -13.94 -11.88 19.86
N ALA A 104 -13.94 -11.41 21.11
CA ALA A 104 -14.39 -10.07 21.48
C ALA A 104 -13.45 -8.96 20.99
N ASP A 105 -12.14 -9.24 20.87
CA ASP A 105 -11.19 -8.30 20.26
C ASP A 105 -11.38 -8.26 18.74
N VAL A 106 -11.56 -9.42 18.11
CA VAL A 106 -11.80 -9.52 16.66
C VAL A 106 -13.11 -8.82 16.27
N GLU A 107 -14.15 -8.93 17.09
CA GLU A 107 -15.44 -8.25 16.88
C GLU A 107 -15.30 -6.72 16.83
N GLN A 108 -14.28 -6.15 17.47
CA GLN A 108 -14.00 -4.71 17.42
C GLN A 108 -13.47 -4.24 16.06
N LEU A 109 -13.03 -5.15 15.17
CA LEU A 109 -12.55 -4.81 13.82
C LEU A 109 -13.66 -4.39 12.86
N ARG A 110 -14.94 -4.60 13.19
CA ARG A 110 -16.06 -4.40 12.25
C ARG A 110 -16.08 -3.01 11.60
N GLY A 111 -15.92 -1.96 12.40
CA GLY A 111 -15.92 -0.59 11.90
C GLY A 111 -14.69 -0.31 11.01
N ALA A 112 -13.51 -0.76 11.44
CA ALA A 112 -12.29 -0.66 10.64
C ALA A 112 -12.37 -1.45 9.32
N PHE A 113 -12.98 -2.65 9.32
CA PHE A 113 -13.20 -3.45 8.12
C PHE A 113 -14.24 -2.84 7.19
N LEU A 114 -15.24 -2.13 7.72
CA LEU A 114 -16.18 -1.36 6.91
C LEU A 114 -15.45 -0.21 6.20
N ALA A 115 -14.53 0.47 6.91
CA ALA A 115 -13.69 1.50 6.32
C ALA A 115 -12.76 0.94 5.23
N TYR A 116 -12.14 -0.21 5.49
CA TYR A 116 -11.34 -0.96 4.51
C TYR A 116 -12.14 -1.29 3.24
N ALA A 117 -13.35 -1.84 3.37
CA ALA A 117 -14.18 -2.23 2.24
C ALA A 117 -14.53 -1.01 1.35
N LYS A 118 -14.90 0.12 1.97
CA LYS A 118 -15.17 1.39 1.25
C LYS A 118 -13.92 1.93 0.54
N ALA A 119 -12.76 1.91 1.19
CA ALA A 119 -11.51 2.38 0.60
C ALA A 119 -11.04 1.47 -0.56
N LEU A 120 -11.24 0.16 -0.43
CA LEU A 120 -10.95 -0.81 -1.49
C LEU A 120 -11.90 -0.62 -2.66
N ASP A 121 -13.18 -0.35 -2.39
CA ASP A 121 -14.17 -0.05 -3.41
C ASP A 121 -13.78 1.20 -4.22
N LEU A 122 -13.42 2.29 -3.53
CA LEU A 122 -12.91 3.51 -4.18
C LEU A 122 -11.72 3.19 -5.10
N LYS A 123 -10.68 2.53 -4.57
CA LYS A 123 -9.45 2.21 -5.31
C LYS A 123 -9.74 1.39 -6.57
N THR A 124 -10.62 0.39 -6.46
CA THR A 124 -10.88 -0.56 -7.55
C THR A 124 -12.01 -0.13 -8.49
N SER A 125 -12.58 1.06 -8.30
CA SER A 125 -13.55 1.67 -9.22
C SER A 125 -12.92 2.58 -10.28
N TYR A 126 -11.67 3.02 -10.08
CA TYR A 126 -10.99 4.01 -10.92
C TYR A 126 -9.68 3.46 -11.52
N LEU A 127 -9.81 2.35 -12.24
CA LEU A 127 -8.69 1.53 -12.70
C LEU A 127 -8.08 2.03 -14.01
N ALA A 128 -6.76 2.08 -14.05
CA ALA A 128 -5.99 2.14 -15.28
C ALA A 128 -5.79 0.73 -15.85
N GLY A 129 -5.63 0.63 -17.17
CA GLY A 129 -5.41 -0.64 -17.87
C GLY A 129 -4.34 -0.54 -18.95
N LEU A 130 -3.86 -1.70 -19.41
CA LEU A 130 -2.80 -1.77 -20.43
C LEU A 130 -3.22 -1.14 -21.77
N ARG A 131 -4.50 -1.30 -22.15
CA ARG A 131 -5.07 -0.93 -23.46
C ARG A 131 -6.17 0.15 -23.37
N GLY A 132 -6.25 0.87 -22.26
CA GLY A 132 -7.29 1.85 -22.00
C GLY A 132 -7.78 1.78 -20.56
N ALA A 133 -8.83 2.54 -20.25
CA ALA A 133 -9.47 2.49 -18.94
C ALA A 133 -9.99 1.07 -18.65
N ALA A 134 -9.79 0.60 -17.42
CA ALA A 134 -10.23 -0.72 -16.98
C ALA A 134 -11.43 -0.60 -16.03
N THR A 135 -12.16 -1.69 -15.86
CA THR A 135 -13.24 -1.83 -14.88
C THR A 135 -13.14 -3.18 -14.20
N ARG A 136 -13.78 -3.33 -13.03
CA ARG A 136 -13.99 -4.65 -12.42
C ARG A 136 -14.69 -5.60 -13.39
N GLY A 137 -14.40 -6.89 -13.21
CA GLY A 137 -14.88 -7.97 -14.08
C GLY A 137 -13.92 -9.14 -14.09
N GLN A 138 -14.26 -10.19 -14.84
CA GLN A 138 -13.41 -11.38 -14.98
C GLN A 138 -12.01 -11.05 -15.50
N ASP A 139 -11.93 -10.07 -16.42
CA ASP A 139 -10.63 -9.61 -16.94
C ASP A 139 -9.73 -9.03 -15.85
N PHE A 140 -10.31 -8.32 -14.87
CA PHE A 140 -9.57 -7.63 -13.82
C PHE A 140 -8.86 -8.59 -12.84
N VAL A 141 -9.34 -9.83 -12.72
CA VAL A 141 -8.72 -10.85 -11.86
C VAL A 141 -7.84 -11.82 -12.65
N SER A 142 -7.61 -11.56 -13.94
CA SER A 142 -6.71 -12.33 -14.79
C SER A 142 -5.26 -11.91 -14.55
N SER A 143 -4.39 -12.87 -14.22
CA SER A 143 -2.95 -12.63 -14.07
C SER A 143 -2.28 -12.18 -15.37
N ALA A 144 -2.86 -12.49 -16.54
CA ALA A 144 -2.33 -12.06 -17.82
C ALA A 144 -2.48 -10.54 -18.05
N ASN A 145 -3.46 -9.90 -17.40
CA ASN A 145 -3.82 -8.50 -17.64
C ASN A 145 -3.62 -7.61 -16.41
N PHE A 146 -3.77 -8.16 -15.20
CA PHE A 146 -3.69 -7.45 -13.94
C PHE A 146 -2.93 -8.25 -12.87
N GLY A 147 -1.92 -8.99 -13.29
CA GLY A 147 -0.86 -9.51 -12.42
C GLY A 147 0.14 -8.42 -12.02
N TYR A 148 1.15 -8.82 -11.25
CA TYR A 148 2.19 -7.92 -10.75
C TYR A 148 2.87 -7.10 -11.85
N ASP A 149 3.44 -7.79 -12.84
CA ASP A 149 4.22 -7.16 -13.92
C ASP A 149 3.36 -6.22 -14.76
N GLN A 150 2.10 -6.58 -15.02
CA GLN A 150 1.19 -5.73 -15.78
C GLN A 150 0.87 -4.45 -15.00
N ALA A 151 0.66 -4.51 -13.69
CA ALA A 151 0.42 -3.30 -12.89
C ALA A 151 1.66 -2.40 -12.80
N VAL A 152 2.86 -2.99 -12.69
CA VAL A 152 4.13 -2.25 -12.80
C VAL A 152 4.21 -1.55 -14.16
N GLN A 153 3.94 -2.26 -15.26
CA GLN A 153 3.95 -1.67 -16.61
C GLN A 153 2.93 -0.55 -16.76
N ILE A 154 1.69 -0.73 -16.28
CA ILE A 154 0.64 0.30 -16.32
C ILE A 154 1.13 1.59 -15.62
N PHE A 155 1.75 1.46 -14.45
CA PHE A 155 2.26 2.61 -13.71
C PHE A 155 3.49 3.23 -14.36
N ALA A 156 4.43 2.41 -14.82
CA ALA A 156 5.67 2.84 -15.46
C ALA A 156 5.44 3.55 -16.81
N ASP A 157 4.39 3.14 -17.52
CA ASP A 157 3.90 3.79 -18.76
C ASP A 157 3.20 5.13 -18.51
N ASN A 158 3.06 5.55 -17.24
CA ASN A 158 2.31 6.74 -16.83
C ASN A 158 0.80 6.67 -17.13
N LYS A 159 0.21 5.47 -17.15
CA LYS A 159 -1.23 5.27 -17.40
C LYS A 159 -2.09 5.46 -16.14
N ALA A 160 -1.46 5.40 -14.97
CA ALA A 160 -2.07 5.64 -13.67
C ALA A 160 -1.39 6.78 -12.91
N VAL A 161 -2.13 7.45 -12.03
CA VAL A 161 -1.57 8.45 -11.11
C VAL A 161 -0.94 7.78 -9.89
N PHE A 162 -1.59 6.73 -9.36
CA PHE A 162 -1.17 6.04 -8.14
C PHE A 162 -0.98 4.55 -8.37
N PHE A 163 -0.02 3.97 -7.66
CA PHE A 163 0.25 2.54 -7.62
C PHE A 163 0.47 2.10 -6.18
N LYS A 164 -0.37 1.19 -5.67
CA LYS A 164 -0.22 0.68 -4.31
C LYS A 164 0.76 -0.49 -4.31
N GLN A 165 1.95 -0.25 -3.78
CA GLN A 165 2.99 -1.25 -3.56
C GLN A 165 3.88 -0.92 -2.37
N GLY A 166 4.79 -1.84 -2.02
CA GLY A 166 5.92 -1.53 -1.14
C GLY A 166 7.19 -1.22 -1.91
N ASN A 167 8.28 -0.98 -1.20
CA ASN A 167 9.55 -0.50 -1.77
C ASN A 167 10.23 -1.53 -2.68
N TRP A 168 9.92 -2.82 -2.53
CA TRP A 168 10.45 -3.87 -3.41
C TRP A 168 10.09 -3.67 -4.88
N ALA A 169 9.01 -2.93 -5.18
CA ALA A 169 8.64 -2.60 -6.56
C ALA A 169 9.61 -1.64 -7.27
N TYR A 170 10.53 -1.00 -6.54
CA TYR A 170 11.47 -0.03 -7.12
C TYR A 170 12.24 -0.61 -8.29
N GLY A 171 12.84 -1.80 -8.14
CA GLY A 171 13.65 -2.42 -9.19
C GLY A 171 12.86 -2.71 -10.46
N ASN A 172 11.64 -3.25 -10.33
CA ASN A 172 10.77 -3.51 -11.48
C ASN A 172 10.34 -2.22 -12.18
N ILE A 173 10.05 -1.16 -11.43
CA ILE A 173 9.70 0.15 -12.02
C ILE A 173 10.92 0.77 -12.69
N ALA A 174 12.09 0.74 -12.06
CA ALA A 174 13.33 1.30 -12.61
C ALA A 174 13.75 0.59 -13.91
N GLY A 175 13.52 -0.73 -13.99
CA GLY A 175 13.76 -1.52 -15.20
C GLY A 175 12.92 -1.10 -16.41
N VAL A 176 11.76 -0.48 -16.18
CA VAL A 176 10.89 0.05 -17.25
C VAL A 176 11.05 1.55 -17.43
N ASN A 177 11.17 2.31 -16.32
CA ASN A 177 11.23 3.77 -16.30
C ASN A 177 12.06 4.29 -15.11
N ALA A 178 13.39 4.28 -15.26
CA ALA A 178 14.34 4.74 -14.24
C ALA A 178 14.09 6.19 -13.76
N ALA A 179 13.83 7.11 -14.69
CA ALA A 179 13.59 8.52 -14.36
C ALA A 179 12.30 8.75 -13.55
N GLN A 180 11.32 7.85 -13.64
CA GLN A 180 10.17 7.85 -12.74
C GLN A 180 10.53 7.26 -11.39
N ALA A 181 11.21 6.11 -11.37
CA ALA A 181 11.61 5.40 -10.15
C ALA A 181 12.39 6.29 -9.18
N GLU A 182 13.32 7.12 -9.67
CA GLU A 182 14.12 8.06 -8.86
C GLU A 182 13.31 9.12 -8.10
N ARG A 183 12.03 9.31 -8.45
CA ARG A 183 11.18 10.41 -7.93
C ARG A 183 9.89 9.92 -7.28
N LEU A 184 9.81 8.63 -6.93
CA LEU A 184 8.63 8.08 -6.27
C LEU A 184 8.65 8.33 -4.77
N GLU A 185 7.47 8.61 -4.22
CA GLU A 185 7.23 8.72 -2.78
C GLU A 185 5.98 7.95 -2.36
N PHE A 186 5.95 7.47 -1.11
CA PHE A 186 4.75 6.88 -0.55
C PHE A 186 3.76 7.94 -0.09
N LEU A 187 2.49 7.70 -0.44
CA LEU A 187 1.34 8.33 0.21
C LEU A 187 0.65 7.30 1.12
N PRO A 188 0.17 7.70 2.30
CA PRO A 188 -0.57 6.82 3.20
C PRO A 188 -1.86 6.34 2.55
N VAL A 189 -2.23 5.07 2.79
CA VAL A 189 -3.56 4.57 2.43
C VAL A 189 -4.59 5.29 3.31
N LYS A 190 -5.55 5.96 2.67
CA LYS A 190 -6.62 6.66 3.36
C LYS A 190 -7.82 5.74 3.53
N MET A 191 -8.34 5.65 4.75
CA MET A 191 -9.56 4.93 5.07
C MET A 191 -10.55 5.85 5.81
N PRO A 192 -11.87 5.70 5.59
CA PRO A 192 -12.90 6.48 6.26
C PRO A 192 -13.16 5.94 7.67
N PHE A 193 -12.11 5.86 8.50
CA PHE A 193 -12.24 5.47 9.90
C PHE A 193 -13.04 6.52 10.69
N GLU A 194 -13.85 6.03 11.61
CA GLU A 194 -14.44 6.82 12.68
C GLU A 194 -13.58 6.72 13.93
N SER A 195 -13.69 7.69 14.84
CA SER A 195 -12.90 7.67 16.09
C SER A 195 -13.22 6.43 16.95
N ALA A 196 -14.46 5.91 16.83
CA ALA A 196 -14.89 4.71 17.53
C ALA A 196 -14.21 3.42 17.02
N ASP A 197 -13.64 3.43 15.81
CA ASP A 197 -12.97 2.27 15.23
C ASP A 197 -11.58 2.03 15.85
N ILE A 198 -11.01 3.06 16.49
CA ILE A 198 -9.63 3.05 16.96
C ILE A 198 -9.58 2.58 18.42
N LYS A 199 -8.95 1.42 18.65
CA LYS A 199 -8.81 0.79 19.98
C LYS A 199 -7.38 0.82 20.50
N VAL A 200 -6.40 0.99 19.62
CA VAL A 200 -4.99 1.11 20.02
C VAL A 200 -4.75 2.46 20.71
N ALA A 201 -4.28 2.42 21.95
CA ALA A 201 -3.99 3.60 22.74
C ALA A 201 -2.96 4.52 22.03
N GLY A 202 -3.24 5.83 22.00
CA GLY A 202 -2.38 6.83 21.36
C GLY A 202 -2.45 6.87 19.83
N LEU A 203 -3.23 5.98 19.21
CA LEU A 203 -3.53 6.03 17.78
C LEU A 203 -4.76 6.91 17.55
N THR A 204 -4.79 7.63 16.43
CA THR A 204 -5.92 8.46 16.02
C THR A 204 -6.23 8.21 14.54
N VAL A 205 -7.43 8.59 14.10
CA VAL A 205 -7.80 8.54 12.67
C VAL A 205 -6.79 9.32 11.82
N ALA A 206 -6.38 10.50 12.28
CA ALA A 206 -5.39 11.32 11.57
C ALA A 206 -4.03 10.62 11.49
N LYS A 207 -3.57 9.98 12.59
CA LYS A 207 -2.30 9.23 12.60
C LYS A 207 -2.34 8.02 11.68
N LEU A 208 -3.42 7.22 11.69
CA LEU A 208 -3.59 6.11 10.75
C LEU A 208 -3.57 6.58 9.30
N ASN A 209 -4.36 7.61 8.98
CA ASN A 209 -4.44 8.16 7.62
C ASN A 209 -3.18 8.95 7.21
N SER A 210 -2.21 9.18 8.10
CA SER A 210 -0.92 9.80 7.78
C SER A 210 0.27 8.83 7.89
N SER A 211 0.02 7.56 8.19
CA SER A 211 1.07 6.56 8.40
C SER A 211 1.13 5.50 7.29
N ILE A 212 2.31 4.93 7.08
CA ILE A 212 2.50 3.78 6.19
C ILE A 212 2.83 2.50 6.97
N PRO A 213 2.43 1.31 6.49
CA PRO A 213 2.93 0.06 7.03
C PRO A 213 4.44 -0.09 6.79
N VAL A 214 5.20 -0.33 7.86
CA VAL A 214 6.62 -0.68 7.80
C VAL A 214 6.83 -1.91 8.67
N PHE A 215 7.38 -2.97 8.09
CA PHE A 215 7.61 -4.23 8.79
C PHE A 215 8.71 -5.03 8.10
N VAL A 216 9.24 -6.01 8.81
CA VAL A 216 10.26 -6.94 8.31
C VAL A 216 9.54 -8.13 7.65
N PRO A 217 9.68 -8.33 6.33
CA PRO A 217 8.96 -9.40 5.63
C PRO A 217 9.65 -10.77 5.75
N ASN A 218 10.97 -10.80 5.98
CA ASN A 218 11.77 -12.02 6.00
C ASN A 218 12.84 -11.95 7.09
N TYR A 219 13.16 -13.11 7.66
CA TYR A 219 14.20 -13.27 8.68
C TYR A 219 15.21 -14.33 8.23
N TYR A 220 16.48 -14.14 8.59
CA TYR A 220 17.46 -15.22 8.55
C TYR A 220 17.32 -16.08 9.81
N ALA A 221 17.27 -17.40 9.64
CA ALA A 221 17.26 -18.36 10.73
C ALA A 221 18.42 -19.35 10.57
N ILE A 222 19.05 -19.72 11.69
CA ILE A 222 20.11 -20.72 11.71
C ILE A 222 19.49 -22.04 12.17
N ASN A 223 19.63 -23.08 11.35
CA ASN A 223 19.09 -24.40 11.66
C ASN A 223 19.79 -24.98 12.89
N SER A 224 19.05 -25.25 13.97
CA SER A 224 19.61 -25.83 15.19
C SER A 224 19.98 -27.31 15.06
N GLN A 225 19.56 -27.98 13.98
CA GLN A 225 19.78 -29.40 13.73
C GLN A 225 21.10 -29.72 13.01
N VAL A 226 21.81 -28.71 12.47
CA VAL A 226 23.12 -28.92 11.82
C VAL A 226 24.26 -28.87 12.85
N PRO A 227 25.44 -29.45 12.55
CA PRO A 227 26.59 -29.42 13.45
C PRO A 227 26.96 -27.99 13.90
N ALA A 228 27.48 -27.85 15.12
CA ALA A 228 27.85 -26.55 15.69
C ALA A 228 28.84 -25.76 14.80
N ALA A 229 29.71 -26.46 14.07
CA ALA A 229 30.63 -25.84 13.12
C ALA A 229 29.89 -25.13 11.97
N GLU A 230 28.83 -25.73 11.42
CA GLU A 230 28.02 -25.13 10.37
C GLU A 230 27.19 -23.95 10.89
N GLN A 231 26.66 -24.07 12.11
CA GLN A 231 25.97 -22.95 12.76
C GLN A 231 26.91 -21.75 12.91
N LYS A 232 28.16 -21.98 13.34
CA LYS A 232 29.17 -20.92 13.44
C LYS A 232 29.47 -20.29 12.07
N LEU A 233 29.64 -21.10 11.02
CA LEU A 233 29.87 -20.57 9.67
C LEU A 233 28.69 -19.72 9.17
N ALA A 234 27.46 -20.13 9.46
CA ALA A 234 26.26 -19.35 9.14
C ALA A 234 26.23 -18.01 9.90
N MET A 235 26.57 -18.01 11.20
CA MET A 235 26.70 -16.78 12.00
C MET A 235 27.78 -15.86 11.43
N ASP A 236 28.97 -16.40 11.15
CA ASP A 236 30.10 -15.65 10.58
C ASP A 236 29.72 -15.03 9.22
N PHE A 237 29.00 -15.77 8.38
CA PHE A 237 28.49 -15.27 7.10
C PHE A 237 27.50 -14.11 7.29
N LEU A 238 26.52 -14.23 8.19
CA LEU A 238 25.54 -13.17 8.44
C LEU A 238 26.20 -11.92 9.04
N VAL A 239 27.20 -12.08 9.90
CA VAL A 239 28.03 -10.97 10.38
C VAL A 239 28.77 -10.32 9.22
N TRP A 240 29.49 -11.11 8.41
CA TRP A 240 30.21 -10.59 7.24
C TRP A 240 29.29 -9.85 6.27
N LEU A 241 28.12 -10.40 5.96
CA LEU A 241 27.14 -9.80 5.04
C LEU A 241 26.68 -8.42 5.52
N ASN A 242 26.55 -8.23 6.83
CA ASN A 242 26.03 -6.99 7.41
C ASN A 242 27.11 -6.00 7.87
N THR A 243 28.36 -6.43 8.07
CA THR A 243 29.45 -5.57 8.57
C THR A 243 30.53 -5.27 7.53
N SER A 244 30.78 -6.17 6.58
CA SER A 244 31.79 -5.98 5.54
C SER A 244 31.36 -4.92 4.50
N ALA A 245 32.35 -4.29 3.85
CA ALA A 245 32.09 -3.34 2.77
C ALA A 245 31.35 -4.00 1.60
N THR A 246 31.77 -5.20 1.20
CA THR A 246 31.12 -5.98 0.13
C THR A 246 29.68 -6.33 0.49
N GLY A 247 29.43 -6.91 1.66
CA GLY A 247 28.09 -7.30 2.06
C GLY A 247 27.11 -6.11 2.13
N LYS A 248 27.54 -4.99 2.72
CA LYS A 248 26.76 -3.74 2.76
C LYS A 248 26.44 -3.20 1.37
N LYS A 249 27.41 -3.24 0.45
CA LYS A 249 27.19 -2.86 -0.95
C LYS A 249 26.07 -3.70 -1.57
N TYR A 250 26.11 -5.02 -1.42
CA TYR A 250 25.07 -5.90 -1.97
C TYR A 250 23.69 -5.62 -1.36
N ILE A 251 23.60 -5.45 -0.04
CA ILE A 251 22.32 -5.15 0.63
C ILE A 251 21.70 -3.85 0.07
N VAL A 252 22.49 -2.80 -0.07
CA VAL A 252 21.98 -1.46 -0.40
C VAL A 252 21.85 -1.24 -1.90
N GLU A 253 22.90 -1.52 -2.67
CA GLU A 253 23.01 -1.13 -4.08
C GLU A 253 22.45 -2.21 -5.02
N GLU A 254 22.68 -3.49 -4.73
CA GLU A 254 22.27 -4.59 -5.61
C GLU A 254 20.86 -5.09 -5.26
N PHE A 255 20.58 -5.31 -3.98
CA PHE A 255 19.28 -5.83 -3.52
C PHE A 255 18.24 -4.72 -3.30
N ASN A 256 18.67 -3.44 -3.27
CA ASN A 256 17.81 -2.29 -2.98
C ASN A 256 17.08 -2.39 -1.63
N PHE A 257 17.69 -3.06 -0.65
CA PHE A 257 17.10 -3.22 0.68
C PHE A 257 17.46 -2.05 1.59
N ILE A 258 16.63 -1.86 2.61
CA ILE A 258 16.93 -0.98 3.74
C ILE A 258 17.71 -1.83 4.76
N PRO A 259 18.97 -1.48 5.08
CA PRO A 259 19.73 -2.19 6.10
C PRO A 259 19.02 -2.19 7.46
N TYR A 260 19.15 -3.27 8.23
CA TYR A 260 18.51 -3.38 9.55
C TYR A 260 18.97 -2.29 10.53
N ASN A 261 20.18 -1.74 10.32
CA ASN A 261 20.80 -0.70 11.12
C ASN A 261 20.75 0.68 10.43
N ALA A 262 19.88 0.86 9.43
CA ALA A 262 19.69 2.16 8.79
C ALA A 262 19.24 3.17 9.84
N ASP A 263 19.96 4.28 9.91
CA ASP A 263 19.62 5.41 10.76
C ASP A 263 18.81 6.41 9.92
N PRO A 264 17.52 6.65 10.24
CA PRO A 264 16.68 7.57 9.47
C PRO A 264 17.17 9.02 9.50
N ALA A 265 18.12 9.37 10.38
CA ALA A 265 18.75 10.69 10.40
C ALA A 265 19.95 10.83 9.45
N THR A 266 20.64 9.73 9.11
CA THR A 266 21.95 9.79 8.43
C THR A 266 22.09 8.84 7.23
N THR A 267 21.28 7.79 7.13
CA THR A 267 21.30 6.87 5.99
C THR A 267 20.62 7.49 4.78
N THR A 268 21.28 7.39 3.62
CA THR A 268 20.70 7.70 2.31
C THR A 268 20.85 6.47 1.43
N LEU A 269 19.75 6.07 0.78
CA LEU A 269 19.68 4.89 -0.08
C LEU A 269 19.67 5.30 -1.56
N PRO A 270 20.21 4.47 -2.48
CA PRO A 270 20.19 4.74 -3.92
C PRO A 270 18.81 4.46 -4.56
N ASN A 271 17.73 4.49 -3.78
CA ASN A 271 16.37 4.33 -4.25
C ASN A 271 15.40 5.22 -3.47
N SER A 272 14.48 5.87 -4.18
CA SER A 272 13.60 6.90 -3.60
C SER A 272 12.59 6.34 -2.60
N LEU A 273 12.08 5.13 -2.85
CA LEU A 273 11.09 4.48 -1.99
C LEU A 273 11.68 4.11 -0.62
N GLY A 274 12.93 3.68 -0.56
CA GLY A 274 13.65 3.42 0.69
C GLY A 274 13.84 4.71 1.50
N ASN A 275 14.28 5.80 0.85
CA ASN A 275 14.39 7.11 1.51
C ASN A 275 13.03 7.62 2.02
N SER A 276 11.96 7.43 1.23
CA SER A 276 10.60 7.76 1.66
C SER A 276 10.20 7.01 2.93
N ILE A 277 10.53 5.72 3.06
CA ILE A 277 10.29 4.95 4.29
C ILE A 277 11.10 5.52 5.46
N LEU A 278 12.39 5.86 5.26
CA LEU A 278 13.21 6.48 6.31
C LEU A 278 12.60 7.79 6.81
N ASP A 279 12.00 8.60 5.93
CA ASP A 279 11.29 9.83 6.34
C ASP A 279 10.07 9.53 7.23
N TYR A 280 9.27 8.51 6.90
CA TYR A 280 8.14 8.11 7.75
C TYR A 280 8.60 7.54 9.10
N ILE A 281 9.70 6.79 9.14
CA ILE A 281 10.32 6.29 10.38
C ILE A 281 10.77 7.48 11.23
N LYS A 282 11.49 8.43 10.63
CA LYS A 282 11.95 9.67 11.30
C LYS A 282 10.79 10.47 11.90
N ALA A 283 9.67 10.56 11.18
CA ALA A 283 8.47 11.28 11.59
C ALA A 283 7.62 10.52 12.63
N GLY A 284 7.88 9.24 12.89
CA GLY A 284 7.06 8.41 13.78
C GLY A 284 5.66 8.11 13.24
N THR A 285 5.49 8.22 11.93
CA THR A 285 4.24 7.99 11.18
C THR A 285 4.29 6.65 10.45
N ILE A 286 4.56 5.59 11.22
CA ILE A 286 4.55 4.21 10.74
C ILE A 286 3.55 3.38 11.54
N ILE A 287 3.03 2.34 10.91
CA ILE A 287 2.16 1.34 11.52
C ILE A 287 2.71 -0.07 11.27
N ALA A 288 2.35 -1.01 12.14
CA ALA A 288 2.90 -2.36 12.13
C ALA A 288 2.19 -3.25 11.09
N ALA A 289 2.52 -4.55 11.10
CA ALA A 289 1.87 -5.60 10.32
C ALA A 289 1.11 -6.62 11.20
N PRO A 290 0.15 -6.21 12.04
CA PRO A 290 -0.62 -7.13 12.90
C PRO A 290 -1.29 -8.28 12.14
N TYR A 291 -1.57 -8.16 10.84
CA TYR A 291 -2.09 -9.29 10.04
C TYR A 291 -1.18 -10.53 10.05
N HIS A 292 0.14 -10.38 10.30
CA HIS A 292 1.04 -11.53 10.49
C HIS A 292 0.70 -12.38 11.71
N GLY A 293 -0.05 -11.83 12.68
CA GLY A 293 -0.59 -12.57 13.81
C GLY A 293 -2.01 -13.08 13.60
N ALA A 294 -2.62 -12.85 12.43
CA ALA A 294 -3.91 -13.45 12.12
C ALA A 294 -3.78 -14.98 11.96
N PRO A 295 -4.88 -15.73 12.11
CA PRO A 295 -4.88 -17.16 11.83
C PRO A 295 -4.29 -17.48 10.45
N ALA A 296 -3.57 -18.59 10.36
CA ALA A 296 -2.97 -19.03 9.10
C ALA A 296 -4.05 -19.08 8.01
N THR A 297 -3.70 -18.67 6.78
CA THR A 297 -4.59 -18.62 5.60
C THR A 297 -5.70 -17.56 5.61
N TRP A 298 -6.04 -16.95 6.75
CA TRP A 298 -7.15 -16.00 6.88
C TRP A 298 -7.07 -14.84 5.86
N SER A 299 -5.91 -14.20 5.76
CA SER A 299 -5.73 -12.99 4.97
C SER A 299 -5.77 -13.28 3.46
N GLY A 300 -4.96 -14.22 2.98
CA GLY A 300 -4.77 -14.49 1.56
C GLY A 300 -5.75 -15.50 0.95
N ASP A 301 -6.01 -16.61 1.63
CA ASP A 301 -6.79 -17.73 1.08
C ASP A 301 -8.25 -17.73 1.50
N VAL A 302 -8.61 -16.93 2.50
CA VAL A 302 -10.00 -16.72 2.90
C VAL A 302 -10.48 -15.36 2.43
N VAL A 303 -10.04 -14.27 3.07
CA VAL A 303 -10.52 -12.91 2.76
C VAL A 303 -10.12 -12.49 1.34
N GLY A 304 -8.83 -12.64 1.01
CA GLY A 304 -8.30 -12.32 -0.32
C GLY A 304 -8.98 -13.12 -1.42
N LEU A 305 -9.15 -14.43 -1.25
CA LEU A 305 -9.80 -15.27 -2.25
C LEU A 305 -11.26 -14.84 -2.50
N ARG A 306 -12.04 -14.63 -1.43
CA ARG A 306 -13.43 -14.19 -1.57
C ARG A 306 -13.54 -12.84 -2.27
N LEU A 307 -12.67 -11.89 -1.93
CA LEU A 307 -12.63 -10.58 -2.59
C LEU A 307 -12.36 -10.72 -4.08
N MET A 308 -11.36 -11.52 -4.46
CA MET A 308 -11.03 -11.78 -5.85
C MET A 308 -12.24 -12.34 -6.61
N GLU A 309 -12.80 -13.45 -6.13
CA GLU A 309 -13.79 -14.23 -6.87
C GLU A 309 -15.17 -13.56 -6.95
N GLN A 310 -15.60 -12.90 -5.86
CA GLN A 310 -16.98 -12.43 -5.72
C GLN A 310 -17.13 -10.92 -5.87
N TYR A 311 -16.10 -10.15 -5.52
CA TYR A 311 -16.23 -8.70 -5.39
C TYR A 311 -15.42 -7.95 -6.44
N LEU A 312 -14.20 -8.37 -6.77
CA LEU A 312 -13.41 -7.75 -7.85
C LEU A 312 -13.92 -8.13 -9.25
N THR A 313 -14.70 -9.21 -9.36
CA THR A 313 -15.45 -9.58 -10.57
C THR A 313 -16.78 -8.84 -10.70
N LYS A 314 -17.29 -8.25 -9.61
CA LYS A 314 -18.57 -7.53 -9.56
C LYS A 314 -18.37 -6.05 -9.88
N SER A 315 -19.12 -5.55 -10.87
CA SER A 315 -18.93 -4.18 -11.38
C SER A 315 -19.16 -3.07 -10.35
N ASN A 316 -20.19 -3.21 -9.49
CA ASN A 316 -20.52 -2.21 -8.47
C ASN A 316 -20.77 -2.92 -7.13
N TRP A 317 -20.26 -2.32 -6.05
CA TRP A 317 -20.57 -2.78 -4.70
C TRP A 317 -21.71 -1.95 -4.11
N THR A 318 -22.48 -2.60 -3.25
CA THR A 318 -23.60 -2.02 -2.51
C THR A 318 -23.23 -1.88 -1.04
N ALA A 319 -24.06 -1.16 -0.28
CA ALA A 319 -23.90 -1.10 1.17
C ALA A 319 -23.97 -2.48 1.85
N GLN A 320 -24.72 -3.43 1.26
CA GLN A 320 -24.78 -4.80 1.77
C GLN A 320 -23.49 -5.56 1.50
N ASP A 321 -22.88 -5.38 0.32
CA ASP A 321 -21.60 -6.01 -0.01
C ASP A 321 -20.51 -5.64 1.02
N TYR A 322 -20.48 -4.39 1.48
CA TYR A 322 -19.54 -3.99 2.52
C TYR A 322 -19.76 -4.74 3.83
N LYS A 323 -21.02 -4.93 4.24
CA LYS A 323 -21.36 -5.68 5.46
C LYS A 323 -20.98 -7.15 5.31
N ASP A 324 -21.26 -7.76 4.17
CA ASP A 324 -20.94 -9.16 3.90
C ASP A 324 -19.42 -9.42 3.92
N ILE A 325 -18.61 -8.47 3.42
CA ILE A 325 -17.14 -8.53 3.50
C ILE A 325 -16.69 -8.48 4.96
N VAL A 326 -17.25 -7.56 5.75
CA VAL A 326 -16.93 -7.40 7.19
C VAL A 326 -17.30 -8.67 7.96
N ASP A 327 -18.53 -9.15 7.81
CA ASP A 327 -19.03 -10.35 8.48
C ASP A 327 -18.15 -11.55 8.15
N TYR A 328 -17.79 -11.72 6.89
CA TYR A 328 -16.94 -12.82 6.47
C TYR A 328 -15.53 -12.76 7.07
N ALA A 329 -14.92 -11.57 7.04
CA ALA A 329 -13.58 -11.39 7.57
C ALA A 329 -13.54 -11.65 9.09
N VAL A 330 -14.53 -11.16 9.85
CA VAL A 330 -14.63 -11.38 11.30
C VAL A 330 -14.93 -12.85 11.62
N GLN A 331 -15.97 -13.43 11.02
CA GLN A 331 -16.39 -14.81 11.30
C GLN A 331 -15.28 -15.81 10.97
N ASN A 332 -14.57 -15.64 9.84
CA ASN A 332 -13.52 -16.58 9.49
C ASN A 332 -12.23 -16.37 10.30
N TRP A 333 -11.98 -15.18 10.84
CA TRP A 333 -10.91 -15.04 11.82
C TRP A 333 -11.26 -15.88 13.05
N GLN A 334 -12.47 -15.71 13.60
CA GLN A 334 -12.94 -16.44 14.79
C GLN A 334 -12.96 -17.96 14.59
N ASN A 335 -13.41 -18.43 13.43
CA ASN A 335 -13.48 -19.87 13.12
C ASN A 335 -12.11 -20.55 12.96
N LEU A 336 -11.05 -19.78 12.66
CA LEU A 336 -9.70 -20.29 12.43
C LEU A 336 -8.78 -20.14 13.66
N ASN A 337 -9.25 -19.43 14.69
CA ASN A 337 -8.53 -19.15 15.93
C ASN A 337 -8.82 -20.23 16.97
#